data_AF-A0A667YMQ4-F1
#
_entry.id   AF-A0A667YMQ4-F1
#
_cell.length_a   1.000
_cell.length_b   1.000
_cell.length_c   1.000
_cell.angle_alpha   90.00
_cell.angle_beta   90.00
_cell.angle_gamma   90.00
#
_symmetry.space_group_name_H-M   'P 1'
#
loop_
_entity.id
_entity.type
_entity.pdbx_description
1 polymer ?
#
loop_
_entity_poly.entity_id
_entity_poly.type
_entity_poly.pdbx_seq_one_letter_code
_entity_poly.pdbx_strand_id
1 'polypeptide(L)'
;MTLCQEPPFFRSSLRAFRRTAHQMAGPYSFLRAFLSLAHRIQPTHRSRQAANVRERKRMFSLNEAFDELRRKVPTFAYEKRLSRIETLRLAIVYISFMTDLLENT
;
A
#
# COMPACT_ATOMS: atom_id res chain seq x y z
N MET A 1 -0.38 -11.77 1.78
CA MET A 1 0.83 -11.19 1.15
C MET A 1 0.73 -9.67 1.17
N THR A 2 0.96 -9.05 2.32
CA THR A 2 1.05 -7.58 2.46
C THR A 2 2.45 -7.18 2.04
N LEU A 3 2.55 -6.55 0.86
CA LEU A 3 3.77 -5.88 0.41
C LEU A 3 4.13 -4.81 1.46
N CYS A 4 5.07 -5.17 2.33
CA CYS A 4 5.71 -4.27 3.27
C CYS A 4 6.37 -3.16 2.47
N GLN A 5 5.72 -2.01 2.43
CA GLN A 5 6.36 -0.77 2.00
C GLN A 5 7.27 -0.36 3.15
N GLU A 6 8.48 -0.92 3.14
CA GLU A 6 9.55 -0.67 4.12
C GLU A 6 9.74 0.85 4.30
N PRO A 7 9.75 1.36 5.55
CA PRO A 7 9.92 2.78 5.78
C PRO A 7 11.30 3.25 5.27
N PRO A 8 11.38 4.40 4.56
CA PRO A 8 12.63 4.88 3.93
C PRO A 8 13.78 5.11 4.94
N PHE A 9 13.43 5.25 6.23
CA PHE A 9 14.38 5.36 7.33
C PHE A 9 15.19 4.08 7.56
N PHE A 10 14.56 2.91 7.39
CA PHE A 10 15.17 1.60 7.65
C PHE A 10 16.32 1.29 6.69
N ARG A 11 16.11 1.54 5.38
CA ARG A 11 17.16 1.34 4.35
C ARG A 11 18.35 2.26 4.53
N SER A 12 18.12 3.49 4.97
CA SER A 12 19.15 4.51 5.17
C SER A 12 20.00 4.18 6.41
N SER A 13 19.35 3.80 7.51
CA SER A 13 19.98 3.38 8.76
C SER A 13 20.81 2.10 8.62
N LEU A 14 20.32 1.10 7.89
CA LEU A 14 21.07 -0.14 7.64
C LEU A 14 22.31 0.07 6.76
N ARG A 15 22.21 0.93 5.73
CA ARG A 15 23.39 1.30 4.90
C ARG A 15 24.43 2.06 5.72
N ALA A 16 23.99 2.99 6.57
CA ALA A 16 24.87 3.73 7.47
C ALA A 16 25.56 2.81 8.48
N PHE A 17 24.82 1.87 9.08
CA PHE A 17 25.37 0.88 9.99
C PHE A 17 26.35 -0.09 9.31
N ARG A 18 26.05 -0.56 8.09
CA ARG A 18 26.97 -1.41 7.32
C ARG A 18 28.28 -0.69 7.00
N ARG A 19 28.23 0.63 6.73
CA ARG A 19 29.44 1.45 6.52
C ARG A 19 30.27 1.58 7.79
N THR A 20 29.65 1.83 8.94
CA THR A 20 30.38 2.01 10.19
C THR A 20 30.85 0.70 10.81
N ALA A 21 30.14 -0.41 10.57
CA ALA A 21 30.48 -1.74 11.09
C ALA A 21 31.89 -2.22 10.70
N HIS A 22 32.35 -1.94 9.48
CA HIS A 22 33.69 -2.30 9.02
C HIS A 22 34.81 -1.54 9.75
N GLN A 23 34.50 -0.42 10.40
CA GLN A 23 35.45 0.43 11.11
C GLN A 23 35.45 0.18 12.64
N MET A 24 34.59 -0.70 13.16
CA MET A 24 34.44 -0.89 14.61
C MET A 24 35.52 -1.81 15.19
N ALA A 25 36.21 -1.33 16.23
CA ALA A 25 37.28 -2.04 16.92
C ALA A 25 36.75 -3.13 17.87
N GLY A 26 36.13 -4.17 17.32
CA GLY A 26 35.79 -5.40 18.04
C GLY A 26 34.30 -5.72 18.19
N PRO A 27 33.99 -6.93 18.67
CA PRO A 27 32.62 -7.47 18.67
C PRO A 27 31.66 -6.71 19.59
N TYR A 28 32.17 -6.12 20.69
CA TYR A 28 31.35 -5.38 21.65
C TYR A 28 30.82 -4.05 21.10
N SER A 29 31.65 -3.30 20.36
CA SER A 29 31.23 -2.03 19.75
C SER A 29 30.22 -2.27 18.61
N PHE A 30 30.40 -3.35 17.86
CA PHE A 30 29.43 -3.81 16.87
C PHE A 30 28.08 -4.17 17.50
N LEU A 31 28.07 -5.00 18.56
CA LEU A 31 26.83 -5.42 19.23
C LEU A 31 26.07 -4.22 19.82
N ARG A 32 26.77 -3.26 20.42
CA ARG A 32 26.16 -2.05 20.98
C ARG A 32 25.52 -1.17 19.90
N ALA A 33 26.23 -0.97 18.78
CA ALA A 33 25.70 -0.20 17.67
C ALA A 33 24.52 -0.92 16.98
N PHE A 34 24.57 -2.25 16.89
CA PHE A 34 23.46 -3.08 16.40
C PHE A 34 22.22 -2.95 17.29
N LEU A 35 22.38 -3.08 18.61
CA LEU A 35 21.28 -2.94 19.58
C LEU A 35 20.67 -1.53 19.55
N SER A 36 21.50 -0.48 19.45
CA SER A 36 21.04 0.90 19.29
C SER A 36 20.24 1.12 18.01
N LEU A 37 20.72 0.55 16.90
CA LEU A 37 20.02 0.60 15.62
C LEU A 37 18.70 -0.17 15.68
N ALA A 38 18.71 -1.38 16.24
CA ALA A 38 17.52 -2.20 16.42
C ALA A 38 16.46 -1.44 17.24
N HIS A 39 16.85 -0.73 18.29
CA HIS A 39 15.95 0.10 19.09
C HIS A 39 15.40 1.31 18.32
N ARG A 40 16.21 1.96 17.47
CA ARG A 40 15.77 3.07 16.61
C ARG A 40 14.86 2.64 15.46
N ILE A 41 15.03 1.41 14.99
CA ILE A 41 14.23 0.83 13.92
C ILE A 41 12.87 0.38 14.43
N GLN A 42 12.75 0.06 15.72
CA GLN A 42 11.47 -0.31 16.30
C GLN A 42 10.45 0.82 16.07
N PRO A 43 9.35 0.54 15.35
CA PRO A 43 8.37 1.57 15.05
C PRO A 43 7.69 1.99 16.35
N THR A 44 7.97 3.22 16.78
CA THR A 44 7.33 3.82 17.96
C THR A 44 5.81 3.86 17.77
N HIS A 45 5.07 3.90 18.87
CA HIS A 45 3.60 4.01 18.83
C HIS A 45 3.13 5.17 17.93
N ARG A 46 3.81 6.33 17.99
CA ARG A 46 3.54 7.49 17.12
C ARG A 46 3.81 7.20 15.64
N SER A 47 4.90 6.51 15.32
CA SER A 47 5.22 6.10 13.94
C SER A 47 4.18 5.13 13.38
N ARG A 48 3.75 4.15 14.19
CA ARG A 48 2.68 3.20 13.84
C ARG A 48 1.35 3.91 13.59
N GLN A 49 0.98 4.84 14.48
CA GLN A 49 -0.24 5.65 14.31
C GLN A 49 -0.20 6.46 13.01
N ALA A 50 0.91 7.16 12.73
CA ALA A 50 1.08 7.93 11.50
C ALA A 50 1.01 7.06 10.24
N ALA A 51 1.52 5.83 10.29
CA ALA A 51 1.40 4.87 9.19
C ALA A 51 -0.07 4.41 8.99
N ASN A 52 -0.77 4.09 10.08
CA ASN A 52 -2.18 3.69 10.04
C ASN A 52 -3.11 4.80 9.52
N VAL A 53 -2.83 6.06 9.84
CA VAL A 53 -3.57 7.21 9.28
C VAL A 53 -3.35 7.33 7.78
N ARG A 54 -2.11 7.17 7.31
CA ARG A 54 -1.81 7.20 5.88
C ARG A 54 -2.51 6.09 5.10
N GLU A 55 -2.47 4.86 5.62
CA GLU A 55 -3.15 3.75 4.94
C GLU A 55 -4.66 3.92 4.94
N ARG A 56 -5.24 4.43 6.04
CA ARG A 56 -6.67 4.77 6.06
C ARG A 56 -7.03 5.81 5.00
N LYS A 57 -6.23 6.86 4.83
CA LYS A 57 -6.45 7.87 3.78
C LYS A 57 -6.34 7.26 2.36
N ARG A 58 -5.33 6.41 2.12
CA ARG A 58 -5.16 5.70 0.86
C ARG A 58 -6.35 4.79 0.55
N MET A 59 -6.83 4.06 1.55
CA MET A 59 -7.99 3.18 1.40
C MET A 59 -9.28 3.94 1.19
N PHE A 60 -9.44 5.11 1.81
CA PHE A 60 -10.58 5.99 1.57
C PHE A 60 -10.63 6.43 0.10
N SER A 61 -9.53 6.96 -0.45
CA SER A 61 -9.48 7.37 -1.86
C SER A 61 -9.72 6.20 -2.83
N LEU A 62 -9.23 5.00 -2.50
CA LEU A 62 -9.51 3.80 -3.30
C LEU A 62 -10.99 3.42 -3.27
N ASN A 63 -11.63 3.49 -2.11
CA ASN A 63 -13.05 3.17 -1.98
C ASN A 63 -13.93 4.19 -2.72
N GLU A 64 -13.57 5.46 -2.67
CA GLU A 64 -14.23 6.54 -3.42
C GLU A 64 -14.17 6.30 -4.92
N ALA A 65 -12.98 6.00 -5.47
CA ALA A 65 -12.83 5.65 -6.89
C ALA A 65 -13.67 4.42 -7.28
N PHE A 66 -13.77 3.43 -6.39
CA PHE A 66 -14.63 2.27 -6.60
C PHE A 66 -16.12 2.64 -6.62
N ASP A 67 -16.54 3.62 -5.83
CA ASP A 67 -17.93 4.10 -5.81
C ASP A 67 -18.27 4.95 -7.02
N GLU A 68 -17.31 5.72 -7.52
CA GLU A 68 -17.44 6.38 -8.82
C GLU A 68 -17.59 5.36 -9.95
N LEU A 69 -16.75 4.31 -9.98
CA LEU A 69 -16.86 3.25 -10.98
C LEU A 69 -18.23 2.57 -10.93
N ARG A 70 -18.75 2.24 -9.74
CA ARG A 70 -20.10 1.65 -9.59
C ARG A 70 -21.20 2.50 -10.19
N ARG A 71 -21.07 3.83 -10.18
CA ARG A 71 -22.07 4.74 -10.79
C ARG A 71 -22.01 4.75 -12.32
N LYS A 72 -20.88 4.38 -12.90
CA LYS A 72 -20.68 4.34 -14.37
C LYS A 72 -21.03 2.99 -14.97
N VAL A 73 -20.93 1.93 -14.17
CA VAL A 73 -21.27 0.58 -14.58
C VAL A 73 -22.81 0.43 -14.57
N PRO A 74 -23.42 -0.17 -15.62
CA PRO A 74 -24.86 -0.36 -15.66
C PRO A 74 -25.32 -1.35 -14.60
N THR A 75 -26.20 -0.93 -13.70
CA THR A 75 -26.84 -1.75 -12.66
C THR A 75 -28.30 -1.36 -12.50
N PHE A 76 -29.15 -2.28 -12.03
CA PHE A 76 -30.54 -1.93 -11.75
C PHE A 76 -30.65 -1.04 -10.50
N ALA A 77 -31.60 -0.10 -10.49
CA ALA A 77 -31.70 0.92 -9.44
C ALA A 77 -31.98 0.36 -8.02
N TYR A 78 -32.53 -0.85 -7.92
CA TYR A 78 -32.82 -1.55 -6.68
C TYR A 78 -31.78 -2.63 -6.32
N GLU A 79 -30.69 -2.75 -7.09
CA GLU A 79 -29.66 -3.74 -6.81
C GLU A 79 -28.78 -3.37 -5.62
N LYS A 80 -28.35 -4.42 -4.92
CA LYS A 80 -27.37 -4.32 -3.86
C LYS A 80 -26.06 -3.76 -4.40
N ARG A 81 -25.35 -2.98 -3.56
CA ARG A 81 -23.99 -2.51 -3.84
C ARG A 81 -23.06 -3.66 -4.22
N LEU A 82 -22.56 -3.63 -5.46
CA LEU A 82 -21.66 -4.65 -6.01
C LEU A 82 -20.35 -4.75 -5.22
N SER A 83 -19.84 -5.98 -5.06
CA SER A 83 -18.50 -6.22 -4.54
C SER A 83 -17.41 -5.68 -5.47
N ARG A 84 -16.16 -5.59 -5.01
CA ARG A 84 -15.05 -5.09 -5.84
C ARG A 84 -14.83 -5.96 -7.08
N ILE A 85 -14.89 -7.29 -6.94
CA ILE A 85 -14.67 -8.20 -8.06
C ILE A 85 -15.81 -8.12 -9.08
N GLU A 86 -17.06 -8.04 -8.61
CA GLU A 86 -18.23 -7.89 -9.50
C GLU A 86 -18.16 -6.57 -10.26
N THR A 87 -17.84 -5.46 -9.56
CA THR A 87 -17.70 -4.14 -10.19
C THR A 87 -16.66 -4.17 -11.31
N LEU A 88 -15.50 -4.78 -11.07
CA LEU A 88 -14.43 -4.88 -12.08
C LEU A 88 -14.84 -5.75 -13.27
N ARG A 89 -15.43 -6.92 -13.01
CA ARG A 89 -15.90 -7.83 -14.07
C ARG A 89 -16.93 -7.15 -14.96
N LEU A 90 -17.91 -6.48 -14.35
CA LEU A 90 -18.99 -5.83 -15.07
C LEU A 90 -18.49 -4.61 -15.86
N ALA A 91 -17.54 -3.84 -15.31
CA ALA A 91 -16.90 -2.76 -16.04
C ALA A 91 -16.17 -3.23 -17.31
N ILE A 92 -15.42 -4.35 -17.21
CA ILE A 92 -14.71 -4.94 -18.36
C ILE A 92 -15.73 -5.35 -19.45
N VAL A 93 -16.76 -6.12 -19.06
CA VAL A 93 -17.80 -6.57 -20.00
C VAL A 93 -18.51 -5.38 -20.64
N TYR A 94 -18.81 -4.33 -19.87
CA TYR A 94 -19.49 -3.15 -20.37
C TYR A 94 -18.65 -2.37 -21.40
N ILE A 95 -17.35 -2.21 -21.16
CA ILE A 95 -16.44 -1.58 -22.13
C ILE A 95 -16.41 -2.39 -23.43
N SER A 96 -16.25 -3.72 -23.35
CA SER A 96 -16.27 -4.59 -24.54
C SER A 96 -17.59 -4.46 -25.30
N PHE A 97 -18.73 -4.55 -24.61
CA PHE A 97 -20.04 -4.42 -25.22
C PHE A 97 -20.24 -3.06 -25.92
N MET A 98 -19.83 -1.97 -25.28
CA MET A 98 -19.94 -0.64 -25.89
C MET A 98 -19.01 -0.48 -27.09
N THR A 99 -17.84 -1.12 -27.09
CA THR A 99 -16.91 -1.13 -28.22
C THR A 99 -17.52 -1.89 -29.40
N ASP A 100 -18.04 -3.11 -29.15
CA ASP A 100 -18.68 -3.93 -30.18
C ASP A 100 -19.90 -3.22 -30.79
N LEU A 101 -20.70 -2.52 -29.98
CA LEU A 101 -21.83 -1.75 -30.49
C LEU A 101 -21.39 -0.64 -31.46
N LEU A 102 -20.32 0.10 -31.12
CA LEU A 102 -19.81 1.20 -31.94
C LEU A 102 -19.12 0.72 -33.22
N GLU A 103 -18.54 -0.49 -33.22
CA GLU A 103 -17.89 -1.07 -34.41
C GLU A 103 -18.88 -1.77 -35.35
N ASN A 104 -20.03 -2.23 -34.84
CA ASN A 104 -21.08 -2.89 -35.60
C ASN A 104 -22.26 -1.97 -35.98
N THR A 105 -22.10 -0.65 -35.81
CA THR A 105 -22.99 0.38 -36.40
C THR A 105 -22.34 1.05 -37.59
#